data_AF-A0A380GP90-F1
#
_entry.id   AF-A0A380GP90-F1
#
_cell.length_a   1.000
_cell.length_b   1.000
_cell.length_c   1.000
_cell.angle_alpha   90.00
_cell.angle_beta   90.00
_cell.angle_gamma   90.00
#
_symmetry.space_group_name_H-M   'P 1'
#
loop_
_entity.id
_entity.type
_entity.pdbx_description
1 polymer ?
#
loop_
_entity_poly.entity_id
_entity_poly.type
_entity_poly.pdbx_seq_one_letter_code
_entity_poly.pdbx_strand_id
1 'polypeptide(L)' 'MDPLLLVLFGIVFVYVSASNSTILLQNKLIKKSRTEDAAPMNGKQFRFMWCLYAIMAIGFYILLVKMSIF' A
#
# COMPACT_ATOMS: atom_id res chain seq x y z
N MET A 1 2.09 -25.76 2.45
CA MET A 1 1.35 -24.70 1.73
C MET A 1 1.76 -24.80 0.27
N ASP A 2 0.79 -24.84 -0.65
CA ASP A 2 1.09 -24.85 -2.10
C ASP A 2 1.77 -23.51 -2.47
N PRO A 3 2.94 -23.53 -3.15
CA PRO A 3 3.68 -22.31 -3.47
C PRO A 3 2.87 -21.33 -4.33
N LEU A 4 1.96 -21.84 -5.16
CA LEU A 4 1.10 -21.02 -6.02
C LEU A 4 0.05 -20.27 -5.19
N LEU A 5 -0.51 -20.94 -4.17
CA LEU A 5 -1.45 -20.34 -3.22
C LEU A 5 -0.77 -19.24 -2.37
N LEU A 6 0.47 -19.49 -1.94
CA LEU A 6 1.26 -18.50 -1.20
C LEU A 6 1.53 -17.24 -2.02
N VAL A 7 1.85 -17.40 -3.32
CA VAL A 7 2.06 -16.24 -4.21
C VAL A 7 0.77 -15.46 -4.41
N LEU A 8 -0.35 -16.14 -4.66
CA LEU A 8 -1.67 -15.51 -4.80
C LEU A 8 -2.05 -14.71 -3.54
N PHE A 9 -1.83 -15.29 -2.36
CA PHE A 9 -2.11 -14.62 -1.09
C PHE A 9 -1.24 -13.36 -0.91
N GLY A 10 0.04 -13.44 -1.29
CA GLY A 10 0.95 -12.30 -1.27
C GLY A 10 0.49 -11.16 -2.19
N ILE A 11 0.05 -11.49 -3.41
CA ILE A 11 -0.47 -10.49 -4.37
C ILE A 11 -1.69 -9.77 -3.79
N VAL A 12 -2.66 -10.51 -3.25
CA VAL A 12 -3.86 -9.93 -2.63
C VAL A 12 -3.49 -9.07 -1.42
N PHE A 13 -2.61 -9.58 -0.55
CA PHE A 13 -2.14 -8.85 0.63
C PHE A 13 -1.49 -7.51 0.28
N VAL A 14 -0.58 -7.52 -0.69
CA VAL A 14 0.13 -6.31 -1.17
C VAL A 14 -0.88 -5.32 -1.76
N TYR A 15 -1.77 -5.81 -2.63
CA TYR A 15 -2.76 -4.96 -3.29
C TYR A 15 -3.68 -4.26 -2.28
N VAL A 16 -4.23 -5.00 -1.31
CA VAL A 16 -5.13 -4.45 -0.28
C VAL A 16 -4.37 -3.47 0.62
N SER A 17 -3.18 -3.83 1.08
CA SER A 17 -2.38 -2.99 1.98
C SER A 17 -1.97 -1.68 1.32
N ALA A 18 -1.52 -1.73 0.07
CA ALA A 18 -1.15 -0.54 -0.70
C ALA A 18 -2.35 0.36 -0.98
N SER A 19 -3.48 -0.23 -1.40
CA SER A 19 -4.69 0.52 -1.73
C SER A 19 -5.27 1.23 -0.50
N ASN A 20 -5.42 0.53 0.62
CA ASN A 20 -5.94 1.11 1.86
C ASN A 20 -5.07 2.26 2.37
N SER A 21 -3.74 2.08 2.38
CA SER A 21 -2.80 3.11 2.83
C SER A 21 -2.87 4.36 1.96
N THR A 22 -2.94 4.18 0.64
CA THR A 22 -2.98 5.29 -0.32
C THR A 22 -4.30 6.06 -0.26
N ILE A 23 -5.44 5.36 -0.17
CA ILE A 23 -6.77 5.98 -0.04
C ILE A 23 -6.86 6.75 1.28
N LEU A 24 -6.38 6.18 2.39
CA LEU A 24 -6.36 6.85 3.68
C LEU A 24 -5.51 8.13 3.63
N LEU A 25 -4.34 8.06 3.00
CA LEU A 25 -3.47 9.23 2.80
C LEU A 25 -4.17 10.29 1.95
N GLN A 26 -4.81 9.90 0.85
CA GLN A 26 -5.54 10.82 -0.01
C GLN A 26 -6.66 11.53 0.76
N ASN A 27 -7.45 10.80 1.55
CA ASN A 27 -8.51 11.38 2.37
C ASN A 27 -7.97 12.37 3.41
N LYS A 28 -6.85 12.04 4.07
CA LYS A 28 -6.18 12.95 5.02
C LYS A 28 -5.69 14.22 4.32
N LEU A 29 -5.08 14.08 3.14
CA LEU A 29 -4.56 15.22 2.39
C LEU A 29 -5.68 16.10 1.81
N ILE A 30 -6.79 15.51 1.35
CA ILE A 30 -7.97 16.30 0.93
C ILE A 30 -8.56 17.07 2.11
N LYS A 31 -8.64 16.46 3.29
CA LYS A 31 -9.12 17.17 4.49
C LYS A 31 -8.18 18.33 4.84
N LYS A 32 -6.87 18.08 4.82
CA LYS A 32 -5.83 19.09 5.10
C LYS A 32 -5.81 20.22 4.07
N SER A 33 -5.95 19.89 2.79
CA SER A 33 -5.94 20.85 1.69
C SER A 33 -7.09 21.86 1.78
N ARG A 34 -8.24 21.44 2.31
CA ARG A 34 -9.38 22.33 2.60
C ARG A 34 -9.15 23.28 3.78
N THR A 35 -8.28 22.92 4.72
CA THR A 35 -7.98 23.75 5.90
C THR A 35 -6.82 24.72 5.64
N GLU A 36 -5.88 24.34 4.76
CA GLU A 36 -4.63 25.08 4.55
C GLU A 36 -4.53 25.76 3.17
N ASP A 37 -5.64 25.85 2.40
CA ASP A 37 -5.65 26.35 1.01
C ASP A 37 -4.56 25.73 0.11
N ALA A 38 -4.17 24.49 0.40
CA ALA A 38 -3.18 23.76 -0.36
C ALA A 38 -3.85 23.01 -1.54
N ALA A 39 -3.08 22.69 -2.58
CA ALA A 39 -3.58 21.85 -3.66
C ALA A 39 -3.75 20.39 -3.20
N PRO A 40 -4.87 19.72 -3.54
CA PRO A 40 -5.06 18.31 -3.23
C PRO A 40 -4.08 17.43 -4.02
N MET A 41 -3.83 16.22 -3.51
CA MET A 41 -2.95 15.25 -4.15
C MET A 41 -3.46 14.87 -5.54
N ASN A 42 -2.61 14.99 -6.56
CA ASN A 42 -3.01 14.67 -7.94
C ASN A 42 -2.93 13.16 -8.24
N GLY A 43 -3.50 12.74 -9.37
CA GLY A 43 -3.53 11.32 -9.78
C GLY A 43 -2.15 10.68 -10.03
N LYS A 44 -1.12 11.45 -10.44
CA LYS A 44 0.25 10.95 -10.58
C LYS A 44 0.89 10.69 -9.21
N GLN A 45 0.72 11.62 -8.27
CA GLN A 45 1.17 11.48 -6.89
C GLN A 45 0.47 10.30 -6.20
N PHE A 46 -0.82 10.08 -6.47
CA PHE A 46 -1.55 8.90 -6.01
C PHE A 46 -0.91 7.59 -6.46
N ARG A 47 -0.66 7.43 -7.75
CA ARG A 47 -0.03 6.21 -8.29
C ARG A 47 1.38 6.02 -7.75
N PHE A 48 2.14 7.10 -7.57
CA PHE A 48 3.47 7.04 -6.99
C PHE A 48 3.43 6.56 -5.53
N MET A 49 2.57 7.14 -4.70
CA MET A 49 2.39 6.71 -3.30
C MET A 49 1.91 5.26 -3.21
N TRP A 50 1.00 4.85 -4.09
CA TRP A 50 0.54 3.46 -4.15
C TRP A 50 1.68 2.49 -4.47
N CYS A 51 2.55 2.82 -5.42
CA CYS A 51 3.74 2.03 -5.72
C CYS A 51 4.69 1.92 -4.52
N LEU A 52 4.94 3.03 -3.80
CA LEU A 52 5.77 3.01 -2.60
C LEU A 52 5.19 2.10 -1.52
N TYR A 53 3.88 2.19 -1.26
CA TYR A 53 3.21 1.31 -0.30
C TYR A 53 3.23 -0.16 -0.76
N ALA A 54 3.09 -0.43 -2.05
CA ALA A 54 3.19 -1.79 -2.60
C ALA A 54 4.59 -2.38 -2.37
N ILE A 55 5.66 -1.62 -2.63
CA ILE A 55 7.05 -2.06 -2.35
C ILE A 55 7.24 -2.38 -0.86
N MET A 56 6.76 -1.52 0.03
CA MET A 56 6.85 -1.77 1.48
C MET A 56 6.04 -3.01 1.90
N ALA A 57 4.84 -3.19 1.36
CA ALA A 57 4.00 -4.35 1.65
C ALA A 57 4.62 -5.66 1.12
N ILE A 58 5.29 -5.63 -0.03
CA ILE A 58 6.05 -6.78 -0.56
C ILE A 58 7.20 -7.12 0.39
N GLY A 59 7.98 -6.12 0.81
CA GLY A 59 9.08 -6.33 1.76
C GLY A 59 8.60 -6.93 3.08
N PHE A 60 7.50 -6.40 3.63
CA PHE A 60 6.88 -6.91 4.85
C PHE A 60 6.32 -8.33 4.67
N TYR A 61 5.69 -8.63 3.53
CA TYR A 61 5.20 -9.97 3.23
C TYR A 61 6.34 -11.00 3.17
N ILE A 62 7.45 -10.65 2.51
CA ILE A 62 8.64 -11.51 2.46
C ILE A 62 9.22 -11.75 3.86
N LEU A 63 9.29 -10.72 4.69
CA LEU A 63 9.72 -10.82 6.09
C LEU A 63 8.80 -11.77 6.88
N LEU A 64 7.48 -11.61 6.76
CA LEU A 64 6.48 -12.46 7.41
C LEU A 64 6.63 -13.92 7.01
N VAL A 65 6.74 -14.19 5.71
CA VAL A 65 6.91 -15.55 5.19
C VAL A 65 8.23 -16.14 5.71
N LYS A 66 9.32 -15.38 5.71
CA LYS A 66 10.62 -15.85 6.23
C LYS A 66 10.60 -16.12 7.74
N MET A 67 9.94 -15.26 8.53
CA MET A 67 9.84 -15.46 9.98
C MET A 67 8.89 -16.60 10.35
N SER A 68 7.86 -16.87 9.54
CA SER A 68 6.90 -17.96 9.79
C SER A 68 7.41 -19.34 9.37
N ILE A 69 8.55 -19.42 8.68
CA ILE A 69 9.23 -20.67 8.27
C ILE A 69 10.30 -21.10 9.31
N PHE A 70 10.65 -20.22 10.26
CA PHE A 70 11.48 -20.52 11.43
C PHE A 70 10.62 -20.80 12.67
#